data_AF-A0A0A1T6E2-F1
#
_entry.id   AF-A0A0A1T6E2-F1
#
_cell.length_a   1.000
_cell.length_b   1.000
_cell.length_c   1.000
_cell.angle_alpha   90.00
_cell.angle_beta   90.00
_cell.angle_gamma   90.00
#
_symmetry.space_group_name_H-M   'P 1'
#
loop_
_entity.id
_entity.type
_entity.pdbx_description
1 polymer ?
#
loop_
_entity_poly.entity_id
_entity_poly.type
_entity_poly.pdbx_seq_one_letter_code
_entity_poly.pdbx_strand_id
1 'polypeptide(L)'
;MNAPDRFELFLLGDGDKKIEEKVYSGMSNTSDFILKKEDHTLGNLLSEHIKMHPNVYMAGYKIAHPNVPDLFIRVQTDGTISPRDVFISVCEKLINQLETLHQDFTREWELRRITNTGDQGNMQNGGM
;
A
#
# COMPACT_ATOMS: atom_id res chain seq x y z
N MET A 1 -27.64 -19.08 -2.47
CA MET A 1 -27.71 -18.52 -3.82
C MET A 1 -28.13 -17.05 -3.68
N ASN A 2 -27.18 -16.20 -3.28
CA ASN A 2 -27.26 -14.74 -3.07
C ASN A 2 -25.84 -14.18 -2.74
N ALA A 3 -24.80 -14.98 -2.96
CA ALA A 3 -23.44 -14.57 -2.69
C ALA A 3 -22.96 -13.77 -3.91
N PRO A 4 -22.38 -12.58 -3.71
CA PRO A 4 -21.80 -11.80 -4.80
C PRO A 4 -20.67 -12.58 -5.46
N ASP A 5 -20.38 -12.26 -6.72
CA ASP A 5 -19.28 -12.89 -7.42
C ASP A 5 -17.93 -12.45 -6.84
N ARG A 6 -16.99 -13.40 -6.73
CA ARG A 6 -15.69 -13.13 -6.07
C ARG A 6 -14.86 -12.04 -6.76
N PHE A 7 -15.02 -11.87 -8.07
CA PHE A 7 -14.29 -10.85 -8.81
C PHE A 7 -14.73 -9.42 -8.45
N GLU A 8 -15.96 -9.25 -7.93
CA GLU A 8 -16.46 -7.95 -7.48
C GLU A 8 -15.68 -7.39 -6.28
N LEU A 9 -14.82 -8.20 -5.65
CA LEU A 9 -13.96 -7.76 -4.56
C LEU A 9 -12.81 -6.86 -5.04
N PHE A 10 -12.34 -7.03 -6.27
CA PHE A 10 -11.16 -6.33 -6.81
C PHE A 10 -11.40 -5.65 -8.17
N LEU A 11 -12.44 -6.03 -8.92
CA LEU A 11 -12.81 -5.37 -10.17
C LEU A 11 -13.80 -4.22 -9.91
N LEU A 12 -13.52 -3.07 -10.50
CA LEU A 12 -14.42 -1.92 -10.50
C LEU A 12 -15.64 -2.21 -11.39
N GLY A 13 -16.80 -1.69 -11.00
CA GLY A 13 -17.99 -1.68 -11.84
C GLY A 13 -17.89 -0.61 -12.94
N ASP A 14 -18.81 -0.69 -13.91
CA ASP A 14 -18.87 0.28 -15.00
C ASP A 14 -19.13 1.70 -14.46
N GLY A 15 -18.22 2.63 -14.78
CA GLY A 15 -18.30 4.03 -14.37
C GLY A 15 -17.75 4.33 -12.95
N ASP A 16 -17.29 3.33 -12.21
CA ASP A 16 -16.72 3.54 -10.89
C ASP A 16 -15.31 4.15 -10.94
N LYS A 17 -15.11 5.22 -10.16
CA LYS A 17 -13.76 5.76 -9.90
C LYS A 17 -13.08 4.92 -8.81
N LYS A 18 -11.81 4.58 -9.04
CA LYS A 18 -11.00 3.85 -8.04
C LYS A 18 -10.87 4.62 -6.73
N ILE A 19 -10.65 5.94 -6.83
CA ILE A 19 -10.40 6.82 -5.70
C ILE A 19 -11.33 8.04 -5.80
N GLU A 20 -11.98 8.38 -4.69
CA GLU A 20 -12.75 9.60 -4.53
C GLU A 20 -12.26 10.35 -3.29
N GLU A 21 -11.98 11.66 -3.42
CA GLU A 21 -11.69 12.52 -2.28
C GLU A 21 -12.93 13.31 -1.88
N LYS A 22 -13.25 13.31 -0.59
CA LYS A 22 -14.30 14.13 0.02
C LYS A 22 -13.69 14.98 1.11
N VAL A 23 -13.71 16.30 0.91
CA VAL A 23 -13.27 17.25 1.95
C VAL A 23 -14.20 17.13 3.15
N TYR A 24 -13.64 16.90 4.33
CA TYR A 24 -14.41 16.73 5.55
C TYR A 24 -14.61 18.08 6.24
N SER A 25 -15.82 18.64 6.12
CA SER A 25 -16.15 19.98 6.66
C SER A 25 -16.20 20.07 8.19
N GLY A 26 -16.18 18.94 8.90
CA GLY A 26 -16.22 18.91 10.37
C GLY A 26 -14.90 19.26 11.05
N MET A 27 -13.79 19.29 10.31
CA MET A 27 -12.44 19.61 10.82
C MET A 27 -11.65 20.37 9.75
N SER A 28 -10.78 21.30 10.17
CA SER A 28 -9.91 22.03 9.25
C SER A 28 -8.85 21.13 8.61
N ASN A 29 -8.58 21.35 7.32
CA ASN A 29 -7.53 20.68 6.56
C ASN A 29 -7.62 19.15 6.60
N THR A 30 -8.84 18.63 6.48
CA THR A 30 -9.14 17.20 6.56
C THR A 30 -9.86 16.72 5.31
N SER A 31 -9.41 15.61 4.74
CA SER A 31 -10.07 14.92 3.64
C SER A 31 -10.26 13.43 3.95
N ASP A 32 -11.37 12.88 3.45
CA ASP A 32 -11.64 11.44 3.39
C ASP A 32 -11.39 10.93 1.98
N PHE A 33 -10.51 9.96 1.85
CA PHE A 33 -10.23 9.23 0.61
C PHE A 33 -10.98 7.89 0.63
N ILE A 34 -11.81 7.67 -0.37
CA ILE A 34 -12.55 6.42 -0.56
C ILE A 34 -11.88 5.65 -1.68
N LEU A 35 -11.28 4.51 -1.34
CA LEU A 35 -10.63 3.59 -2.27
C LEU A 35 -11.57 2.40 -2.48
N LYS A 36 -12.14 2.31 -3.67
CA LYS A 36 -13.04 1.22 -4.04
C LYS A 36 -12.25 -0.03 -4.38
N LYS A 37 -12.80 -1.20 -4.03
CA LYS A 37 -12.22 -2.51 -4.31
C LYS A 37 -10.82 -2.65 -3.72
N GLU A 38 -10.67 -2.15 -2.50
CA GLU A 38 -9.43 -2.20 -1.70
C GLU A 38 -9.76 -2.57 -0.27
N ASP A 39 -8.78 -3.14 0.44
CA ASP A 39 -8.98 -3.71 1.76
C ASP A 39 -7.92 -3.24 2.78
N HIS A 40 -7.75 -4.01 3.86
CA HIS A 40 -6.80 -3.72 4.92
C HIS A 40 -5.35 -3.67 4.44
N THR A 41 -5.01 -4.29 3.29
CA THR A 41 -3.66 -4.30 2.73
C THR A 41 -3.18 -2.88 2.45
N LEU A 42 -3.90 -2.15 1.58
CA LEU A 42 -3.59 -0.73 1.33
C LEU A 42 -3.99 0.16 2.51
N GLY A 43 -5.08 -0.16 3.21
CA GLY A 43 -5.56 0.65 4.32
C GLY A 43 -4.54 0.81 5.43
N ASN A 44 -3.98 -0.30 5.91
CA ASN A 44 -2.96 -0.28 6.95
C ASN A 44 -1.65 0.30 6.43
N LEU A 45 -1.20 -0.13 5.24
CA LEU A 45 0.05 0.34 4.65
C LEU A 45 0.06 1.86 4.54
N LEU A 46 -0.95 2.44 3.89
CA LEU A 46 -1.01 3.89 3.67
C LEU A 46 -1.21 4.65 4.98
N SER A 47 -2.11 4.20 5.86
CA SER A 47 -2.40 4.94 7.11
C SER A 47 -1.18 5.04 8.00
N GLU A 48 -0.42 3.95 8.18
CA GLU A 48 0.80 3.98 9.00
C GLU A 48 1.87 4.88 8.39
N HIS A 49 2.01 4.90 7.06
CA HIS A 49 3.00 5.76 6.41
C HIS A 49 2.60 7.23 6.38
N ILE A 50 1.31 7.53 6.24
CA ILE A 50 0.79 8.89 6.31
C ILE A 50 0.97 9.47 7.72
N LYS A 51 0.74 8.68 8.78
CA LYS A 51 0.99 9.11 10.17
C LYS A 51 2.44 9.54 10.43
N MET A 52 3.40 9.01 9.67
CA MET A 52 4.82 9.36 9.79
C MET A 52 5.17 10.68 9.08
N HIS A 53 4.27 11.26 8.29
CA HIS A 53 4.53 12.52 7.59
C HIS A 53 4.52 13.69 8.58
N PRO A 54 5.53 14.59 8.59
CA PRO A 54 5.69 15.62 9.63
C PRO A 54 4.53 16.62 9.70
N ASN A 55 3.84 16.85 8.59
CA ASN A 55 2.70 17.77 8.50
C ASN A 55 1.33 17.12 8.74
N VAL A 56 1.29 15.88 9.22
CA VAL A 56 0.06 15.14 9.52
C VAL A 56 -0.20 15.16 11.02
N TYR A 57 -1.40 15.60 11.41
CA TYR A 57 -1.86 15.48 12.80
C TYR A 57 -2.53 14.15 13.06
N MET A 58 -3.31 13.66 12.09
CA MET A 58 -4.04 12.42 12.23
C MET A 58 -4.20 11.77 10.86
N ALA A 59 -3.98 10.46 10.83
CA ALA A 59 -4.46 9.61 9.75
C ALA A 59 -4.97 8.29 10.31
N GLY A 60 -5.97 7.71 9.64
CA GLY A 60 -6.51 6.42 10.00
C GLY A 60 -7.46 5.90 8.94
N TYR A 61 -7.65 4.58 8.94
CA TYR A 61 -8.56 3.94 8.01
C TYR A 61 -9.64 3.12 8.69
N LYS A 62 -10.71 2.87 7.94
CA LYS A 62 -11.74 1.90 8.30
C LYS A 62 -12.31 1.25 7.05
N ILE A 63 -12.83 0.04 7.23
CA ILE A 63 -13.74 -0.61 6.29
C ILE A 63 -15.13 -0.54 6.93
N ALA A 64 -16.08 0.12 6.26
CA ALA A 64 -17.40 0.37 6.83
C ALA A 64 -18.21 -0.92 7.01
N HIS A 65 -18.03 -1.89 6.11
CA HIS A 65 -18.72 -3.17 6.15
C HIS A 65 -17.86 -4.28 5.49
N PRO A 66 -17.72 -5.48 6.08
CA PRO A 66 -16.86 -6.54 5.53
C PRO A 66 -17.21 -7.01 4.11
N ASN A 67 -18.51 -7.00 3.77
CA ASN A 67 -18.97 -7.43 2.44
C ASN A 67 -18.89 -6.33 1.37
N VAL A 68 -18.46 -5.11 1.72
CA VAL A 68 -18.30 -4.01 0.78
C VAL A 68 -16.83 -3.62 0.79
N PRO A 69 -16.07 -3.89 -0.28
CA PRO A 69 -14.63 -3.64 -0.33
C PRO A 69 -14.34 -2.15 -0.57
N ASP A 70 -14.90 -1.27 0.27
CA ASP A 70 -14.65 0.17 0.25
C ASP A 70 -13.80 0.54 1.47
N LEU A 71 -12.58 0.98 1.17
CA LEU A 71 -11.60 1.45 2.14
C LEU A 71 -11.73 2.96 2.30
N PHE A 72 -11.89 3.42 3.54
CA PHE A 72 -11.94 4.85 3.87
C PHE A 72 -10.66 5.22 4.61
N ILE A 73 -9.92 6.20 4.11
CA ILE A 73 -8.74 6.77 4.76
C ILE A 73 -9.02 8.24 5.05
N ARG A 74 -9.00 8.63 6.33
CA ARG A 74 -9.09 10.03 6.75
C ARG A 74 -7.69 10.57 6.99
N VAL A 75 -7.40 11.74 6.45
CA VAL A 75 -6.13 12.45 6.67
C VAL A 75 -6.42 13.87 7.09
N GLN A 76 -5.81 14.29 8.20
CA GLN A 76 -5.81 15.66 8.70
C GLN A 76 -4.37 16.19 8.74
N THR A 77 -4.19 17.36 8.15
CA THR A 77 -2.89 18.05 8.04
C THR A 77 -2.87 19.32 8.89
N ASP A 78 -1.67 19.86 9.10
CA ASP A 78 -1.46 21.16 9.75
C ASP A 78 -1.87 22.37 8.89
N GLY A 79 -2.22 22.15 7.62
CA GLY A 79 -2.60 23.18 6.65
C GLY A 79 -1.44 23.78 5.86
N THR A 80 -0.19 23.38 6.13
CA THR A 80 0.97 23.79 5.32
C THR A 80 1.02 23.07 3.98
N ILE A 81 0.47 21.85 3.94
CA ILE A 81 0.34 20.98 2.77
C ILE A 81 -1.07 20.39 2.76
N SER A 82 -1.67 20.21 1.58
CA SER A 82 -3.02 19.64 1.51
C SER A 82 -3.01 18.16 1.87
N PRO A 83 -4.12 17.61 2.40
CA PRO A 83 -4.26 16.17 2.63
C PRO A 83 -3.99 15.33 1.37
N ARG A 84 -4.38 15.85 0.20
CA ARG A 84 -4.14 15.22 -1.10
C ARG A 84 -2.64 15.15 -1.41
N ASP A 85 -1.91 16.24 -1.23
CA ASP A 85 -0.47 16.28 -1.56
C ASP A 85 0.33 15.38 -0.61
N VAL A 86 -0.04 15.35 0.68
CA VAL A 86 0.50 14.36 1.63
C VAL A 86 0.25 12.94 1.12
N PHE A 87 -0.99 12.63 0.73
CA PHE A 87 -1.36 11.30 0.26
C PHE A 87 -0.51 10.88 -0.95
N ILE A 88 -0.35 11.77 -1.94
CA ILE A 88 0.46 11.52 -3.14
C ILE A 88 1.93 11.33 -2.77
N SER A 89 2.51 12.23 -1.98
CA SER A 89 3.93 12.16 -1.59
C SER A 89 4.27 10.86 -0.84
N VAL A 90 3.35 10.37 0.00
CA VAL A 90 3.51 9.10 0.72
C VAL A 90 3.43 7.92 -0.23
N CYS A 91 2.52 7.93 -1.20
CA CYS A 91 2.46 6.89 -2.25
C CYS A 91 3.76 6.82 -3.05
N GLU A 92 4.30 7.96 -3.49
CA GLU A 92 5.57 8.02 -4.22
C GLU A 92 6.73 7.49 -3.39
N LYS A 93 6.80 7.89 -2.10
CA LYS A 93 7.80 7.38 -1.17
C LYS A 93 7.70 5.86 -1.00
N LEU A 94 6.49 5.32 -0.86
CA LEU A 94 6.24 3.89 -0.71
C LEU A 94 6.68 3.10 -1.95
N ILE A 95 6.37 3.60 -3.15
CA ILE A 95 6.81 2.97 -4.41
C ILE A 95 8.34 2.86 -4.43
N ASN A 96 9.05 3.96 -4.12
CA ASN A 96 10.51 3.97 -4.07
C ASN A 96 11.08 3.01 -3.00
N GLN A 97 10.44 2.92 -1.83
CA GLN A 97 10.85 1.98 -0.78
C GLN A 97 10.68 0.52 -1.20
N LEU A 98 9.57 0.19 -1.86
CA LEU A 98 9.30 -1.16 -2.35
C LEU A 98 10.23 -1.53 -3.51
N GLU A 99 10.54 -0.59 -4.39
CA GLU A 99 11.55 -0.78 -5.45
C GLU A 99 12.93 -1.09 -4.86
N THR A 100 13.36 -0.31 -3.86
CA THR A 100 14.63 -0.55 -3.17
C THR A 100 14.65 -1.93 -2.52
N LEU A 101 13.57 -2.31 -1.83
CA LEU A 101 13.43 -3.64 -1.24
C LEU A 101 13.50 -4.75 -2.29
N HIS A 102 12.85 -4.58 -3.44
CA HIS A 102 12.87 -5.54 -4.53
C HIS A 102 14.28 -5.73 -5.09
N GLN A 103 15.02 -4.65 -5.30
CA GLN A 103 16.40 -4.67 -5.81
C GLN A 103 17.34 -5.36 -4.81
N ASP A 104 17.26 -5.00 -3.53
CA ASP A 104 18.08 -5.60 -2.48
C ASP A 104 17.78 -7.10 -2.30
N PHE A 105 16.50 -7.46 -2.31
CA PHE A 105 16.09 -8.86 -2.24
C PHE A 105 16.62 -9.67 -3.43
N THR A 106 16.48 -9.14 -4.65
CA THR A 106 16.93 -9.80 -5.88
C THR A 106 18.45 -9.98 -5.89
N ARG A 107 19.19 -8.92 -5.53
CA ARG A 107 20.66 -8.96 -5.42
C ARG A 107 21.12 -10.02 -4.43
N GLU A 108 20.57 -10.05 -3.22
CA GLU A 108 20.92 -11.06 -2.21
C GLU A 108 20.55 -12.48 -2.64
N TRP A 109 19.41 -12.65 -3.31
CA TRP A 109 18.97 -13.93 -3.84
C TRP A 109 19.94 -14.47 -4.90
N GLU A 110 20.35 -13.62 -5.84
CA GLU A 110 21.29 -13.99 -6.90
C GLU A 110 22.66 -14.38 -6.34
N LEU A 111 23.18 -13.60 -5.38
CA LEU A 111 24.45 -13.89 -4.71
C LEU A 111 24.42 -15.28 -4.04
N ARG A 112 23.36 -15.59 -3.29
CA ARG A 112 23.20 -16.90 -2.62
C ARG A 112 23.03 -18.06 -3.58
N ARG A 113 22.40 -17.84 -4.74
CA ARG A 113 22.27 -18.87 -5.77
C ARG A 113 23.63 -19.27 -6.34
N ILE A 114 24.51 -18.29 -6.57
CA ILE A 114 25.86 -18.52 -7.09
C ILE A 114 26.70 -19.30 -6.06
N THR A 115 26.68 -18.89 -4.79
CA THR A 115 27.44 -19.60 -3.74
C THR A 115 26.99 -21.05 -3.57
N ASN A 116 25.67 -21.32 -3.59
CA ASN A 116 25.14 -22.68 -3.44
C ASN A 116 25.47 -23.59 -4.64
N THR A 117 25.60 -23.02 -5.84
CA THR A 117 26.00 -23.78 -7.04
C THR A 117 27.50 -24.10 -7.01
N GLY A 118 28.32 -23.19 -6.47
CA GLY A 118 29.75 -23.39 -6.25
C GLY A 118 30.07 -24.51 -5.25
N ASP A 119 29.32 -24.61 -4.15
CA ASP A 119 29.52 -25.66 -3.14
C ASP A 119 29.18 -27.07 -3.67
N GLN A 120 28.15 -27.21 -4.53
CA GLN A 120 27.83 -28.51 -5.15
C GLN A 120 28.88 -28.96 -6.17
N GLY A 121 29.52 -28.03 -6.89
CA GLY A 121 30.62 -28.33 -7.81
C GLY A 121 31.89 -28.79 -7.09
N ASN A 122 32.15 -28.27 -5.89
CA ASN A 122 33.35 -28.60 -5.12
C ASN A 122 33.24 -29.95 -4.38
N MET A 123 32.02 -30.38 -4.00
CA MET A 123 31.78 -31.71 -3.43
C MET A 123 31.94 -32.85 -4.45
N GLN A 124 31.79 -32.56 -5.75
CA GLN A 124 31.92 -33.58 -6.81
C GLN A 124 33.38 -33.83 -7.24
N ASN A 125 34.31 -32.91 -6.91
CA ASN A 125 35.71 -32.99 -7.34
C ASN A 125 36.69 -33.39 -6.21
N GLY A 126 36.21 -33.60 -4.98
CA GLY A 126 37.01 -33.97 -3.81
C GLY A 126 36.97 -35.44 -3.41
N GLY A 127 36.41 -36.32 -4.26
CA GLY A 127 36.28 -37.76 -4.02
C GLY A 127 37.03 -38.60 -5.05
N MET A 128 38.37 -38.57 -5.02
CA MET A 128 39.26 -39.61 -5.55
C MET A 128 40.44 -39.78 -4.61
#